data_AF-A0A351Z7J1-F1
#
_entry.id   AF-A0A351Z7J1-F1
#
_cell.length_a   1.000
_cell.length_b   1.000
_cell.length_c   1.000
_cell.angle_alpha   90.00
_cell.angle_beta   90.00
_cell.angle_gamma   90.00
#
_symmetry.space_group_name_H-M   'P 1'
#
loop_
_entity.id
_entity.type
_entity.pdbx_description
1 polymer ?
#
loop_
_entity_poly.entity_id
_entity_poly.type
_entity_poly.pdbx_seq_one_letter_code
_entity_poly.pdbx_strand_id
1 'polypeptide(L)'
;FPGAPLWMTIREEGSFEEDWRQMNCLNFVFLPRGIASRERLDRLYNEHVKRFYTDPAWRRRFRDRLWQHRHSLWHMARHLPDFIAARRHFEPDRT
;
A
#
# COMPACT_ATOMS: atom_id res chain seq x y z
N PHE A 1 0.97 -15.99 2.37
CA PHE A 1 0.78 -16.08 3.82
C PHE A 1 0.57 -17.52 4.21
N PRO A 2 1.08 -17.96 5.38
CA PRO A 2 0.73 -19.26 5.94
C PRO A 2 -0.79 -19.40 6.06
N GLY A 3 -1.32 -20.54 5.61
CA GLY A 3 -2.75 -20.81 5.54
C GLY A 3 -3.42 -20.52 4.19
N ALA A 4 -2.72 -19.84 3.27
CA ALA A 4 -3.18 -19.78 1.88
C ALA A 4 -3.00 -21.17 1.21
N PRO A 5 -3.90 -21.62 0.32
CA PRO A 5 -3.76 -22.89 -0.38
C PRO A 5 -2.41 -23.04 -1.11
N LEU A 6 -1.91 -21.94 -1.70
CA LEU A 6 -0.62 -21.90 -2.41
C LEU A 6 0.58 -22.08 -1.47
N TRP A 7 0.44 -21.87 -0.15
CA TRP A 7 1.58 -21.88 0.78
C TRP A 7 2.38 -23.18 0.75
N MET A 8 1.69 -24.32 0.60
CA MET A 8 2.31 -25.64 0.58
C MET A 8 3.19 -25.86 -0.66
N THR A 9 2.80 -25.30 -1.80
CA THR A 9 3.45 -25.53 -3.10
C THR A 9 4.17 -24.29 -3.64
N ILE A 10 4.20 -23.17 -2.91
CA ILE A 10 4.74 -21.88 -3.42
C ILE A 10 6.20 -21.99 -3.89
N ARG A 11 7.01 -22.81 -3.22
CA ARG A 11 8.41 -23.07 -3.58
C ARG A 11 8.54 -23.86 -4.89
N GLU A 12 7.49 -24.56 -5.28
CA GLU A 12 7.35 -25.24 -6.55
C GLU A 12 6.84 -24.31 -7.65
N GLU A 13 6.63 -23.02 -7.40
CA GLU A 13 6.13 -22.07 -8.42
C GLU A 13 7.10 -20.90 -8.66
N GLY A 14 8.21 -20.86 -7.93
CA GLY A 14 9.18 -19.78 -8.00
C GLY A 14 10.20 -19.80 -6.87
N SER A 15 10.95 -18.72 -6.75
CA SER A 15 11.84 -18.47 -5.62
C SER A 15 11.07 -17.76 -4.51
N PHE A 16 11.11 -18.30 -3.30
CA PHE A 16 10.42 -17.75 -2.13
C PHE A 16 11.41 -17.51 -1.00
N GLU A 17 11.48 -16.28 -0.52
CA GLU A 17 12.29 -15.83 0.61
C GLU A 17 11.41 -15.64 1.84
N GLU A 18 11.43 -16.59 2.75
CA GLU A 18 10.57 -16.58 3.94
C GLU A 18 11.14 -15.69 5.06
N ASP A 19 11.23 -14.37 4.80
CA ASP A 19 11.49 -13.36 5.84
C ASP A 19 10.16 -12.76 6.30
N TRP A 20 9.70 -13.22 7.45
CA TRP A 20 8.46 -12.76 8.09
C TRP A 20 8.37 -11.24 8.27
N ARG A 21 9.50 -10.55 8.47
CA ARG A 21 9.52 -9.09 8.61
C ARG A 21 9.23 -8.39 7.28
N GLN A 22 9.52 -9.05 6.17
CA GLN A 22 9.30 -8.53 4.82
C GLN A 22 7.97 -8.97 4.21
N MET A 23 7.26 -9.95 4.77
CA MET A 23 5.96 -10.45 4.30
C MET A 23 4.78 -9.47 4.57
N ASN A 24 5.02 -8.17 4.39
CA ASN A 24 4.13 -7.08 4.77
C ASN A 24 3.33 -6.52 3.58
N CYS A 25 2.94 -7.34 2.60
CA CYS A 25 2.22 -6.92 1.37
C CYS A 25 2.90 -5.83 0.51
N LEU A 26 4.01 -5.24 0.94
CA LEU A 26 4.72 -4.18 0.26
C LEU A 26 6.00 -4.70 -0.38
N ASN A 27 6.69 -5.65 0.27
CA ASN A 27 7.88 -6.26 -0.31
C ASN A 27 7.54 -7.53 -1.10
N PHE A 28 8.27 -7.74 -2.19
CA PHE A 28 8.24 -8.99 -2.92
C PHE A 28 9.17 -10.02 -2.29
N VAL A 29 8.56 -10.92 -1.52
CA VAL A 29 9.22 -12.11 -0.96
C VAL A 29 9.14 -13.33 -1.90
N PHE A 30 8.43 -13.21 -3.02
CA PHE A 30 8.22 -14.28 -3.99
C PHE A 30 8.51 -13.80 -5.42
N LEU A 31 9.34 -14.55 -6.14
CA LEU A 31 9.62 -14.36 -7.57
C LEU A 31 9.09 -15.58 -8.35
N PRO A 32 8.01 -15.43 -9.14
CA PRO A 32 7.46 -16.52 -9.95
C PRO A 32 8.45 -16.99 -11.03
N ARG A 33 8.43 -18.29 -11.39
CA ARG A 33 9.29 -18.84 -12.47
C ARG A 33 9.13 -18.12 -13.82
N GLY A 34 7.94 -17.59 -14.09
CA GLY A 34 7.63 -16.89 -15.34
C GLY A 34 8.19 -15.47 -15.44
N ILE A 35 8.84 -14.96 -14.39
CA ILE A 35 9.41 -13.61 -14.37
C ILE A 35 10.92 -13.70 -14.25
N ALA A 36 11.62 -13.04 -15.19
CA ALA A 36 13.06 -13.17 -15.34
C ALA A 36 13.88 -12.70 -14.12
N SER A 37 13.39 -11.70 -13.38
CA SER A 37 14.11 -11.16 -12.22
C SER A 37 13.21 -10.35 -11.28
N ARG A 38 13.70 -10.07 -10.07
CA ARG A 38 13.00 -9.20 -9.10
C ARG A 38 12.84 -7.77 -9.64
N GLU A 39 13.86 -7.24 -10.31
CA GLU A 39 13.82 -5.89 -10.91
C GLU A 39 12.74 -5.79 -11.99
N ARG A 40 12.54 -6.86 -12.78
CA ARG A 40 11.45 -6.92 -13.76
C ARG A 40 10.08 -6.93 -13.07
N LEU A 41 9.93 -7.70 -11.99
CA LEU A 41 8.72 -7.72 -11.18
C LEU A 41 8.40 -6.34 -10.60
N ASP A 42 9.39 -5.68 -10.00
CA ASP A 42 9.27 -4.33 -9.44
C ASP A 42 8.84 -3.31 -10.51
N ARG A 43 9.47 -3.37 -11.69
CA ARG A 43 9.10 -2.51 -12.80
C ARG A 43 7.65 -2.72 -13.24
N LEU A 44 7.23 -3.97 -13.43
CA LEU A 44 5.86 -4.31 -13.84
C LEU A 44 4.84 -3.87 -12.79
N TYR A 45 5.15 -4.06 -11.51
CA TYR A 45 4.32 -3.61 -10.40
C TYR A 45 4.16 -2.08 -10.41
N ASN A 46 5.27 -1.33 -10.50
CA ASN A 46 5.24 0.12 -10.53
C ASN A 46 4.49 0.66 -11.76
N GLU A 47 4.66 0.05 -12.94
CA GLU A 47 3.88 0.37 -14.13
C GLU A 47 2.37 0.15 -13.89
N HIS A 48 1.99 -0.96 -13.26
CA HIS A 48 0.60 -1.26 -12.95
C HIS A 48 -0.01 -0.28 -11.92
N VAL A 49 0.70 -0.02 -10.83
CA VAL A 49 0.27 0.93 -9.78
C VAL A 49 0.10 2.33 -10.37
N LYS A 50 1.10 2.80 -11.13
CA LYS A 50 1.02 4.09 -11.81
C LYS A 50 -0.17 4.13 -12.76
N ARG A 51 -0.34 3.11 -13.61
CA ARG A 51 -1.47 3.04 -14.54
C ARG A 51 -2.82 3.11 -13.81
N PHE A 52 -2.99 2.34 -12.73
CA PHE A 52 -4.23 2.33 -11.95
C PHE A 52 -4.57 3.72 -11.38
N TYR A 53 -3.62 4.38 -10.71
CA TYR A 53 -3.86 5.70 -10.09
C TYR A 53 -3.84 6.87 -11.08
N THR A 54 -3.27 6.68 -12.27
CA THR A 54 -3.31 7.66 -13.36
C THR A 54 -4.51 7.48 -14.29
N ASP A 55 -5.25 6.38 -14.17
CA ASP A 55 -6.40 6.07 -15.01
C ASP A 55 -7.48 7.18 -14.90
N PRO A 56 -7.95 7.73 -16.04
CA PRO A 56 -8.95 8.80 -16.03
C PRO A 56 -10.28 8.40 -15.40
N ALA A 57 -10.72 7.15 -15.56
CA ALA A 57 -11.97 6.69 -14.96
C ALA A 57 -11.83 6.53 -13.44
N TRP A 58 -10.69 6.01 -12.97
CA TRP A 58 -10.37 5.97 -11.54
C TRP A 58 -10.33 7.37 -10.95
N ARG A 59 -9.63 8.32 -11.58
CA ARG A 59 -9.55 9.72 -11.12
C ARG A 59 -10.91 10.39 -11.03
N ARG A 60 -11.79 10.15 -12.00
CA ARG A 60 -13.17 10.66 -11.97
C ARG A 60 -13.94 10.08 -10.79
N ARG A 61 -13.92 8.76 -10.61
CA ARG A 61 -14.57 8.09 -9.46
C ARG A 61 -14.04 8.61 -8.12
N PHE A 62 -12.73 8.80 -8.02
CA PHE A 62 -12.10 9.31 -6.80
C PHE A 62 -12.55 10.73 -6.48
N ARG A 63 -12.61 11.63 -7.47
CA ARG A 63 -13.15 12.99 -7.31
C ARG A 63 -14.61 12.97 -6.85
N ASP A 64 -15.43 12.12 -7.46
CA ASP A 64 -16.86 12.00 -7.10
C ASP A 64 -17.02 11.51 -5.66
N ARG A 65 -16.17 10.56 -5.21
CA ARG A 65 -16.10 10.12 -3.80
C ARG A 65 -15.67 11.26 -2.86
N LEU A 66 -14.62 12.01 -3.20
CA LEU A 66 -14.18 13.15 -2.39
C LEU A 66 -15.31 14.16 -2.21
N TRP A 67 -16.07 14.44 -3.26
CA TRP A 67 -17.21 15.35 -3.21
C TRP A 67 -18.37 14.82 -2.34
N GLN A 68 -18.64 13.51 -2.40
CA GLN A 68 -19.63 12.87 -1.51
C GLN A 68 -19.26 13.07 -0.04
N HIS A 69 -17.96 13.04 0.28
CA HIS A 69 -17.44 13.21 1.64
C HIS A 69 -17.04 14.66 1.99
N ARG A 70 -17.49 15.67 1.22
CA ARG A 70 -17.12 17.08 1.41
C ARG A 70 -17.34 17.62 2.82
N HIS A 71 -18.39 17.17 3.53
CA HIS A 71 -18.66 17.61 4.90
C HIS A 71 -17.64 17.05 5.89
N SER A 72 -17.26 15.78 5.74
CA SER A 72 -16.20 15.16 6.55
C SER A 72 -14.85 15.83 6.29
N LEU A 73 -14.53 16.12 5.03
CA LEU A 73 -13.32 16.86 4.66
C LEU A 73 -13.31 18.27 5.24
N TRP A 74 -14.45 18.97 5.19
CA TRP A 74 -14.59 20.30 5.79
C TRP A 74 -14.44 20.26 7.31
N HIS A 75 -15.06 19.29 7.98
CA HIS A 75 -14.92 19.10 9.42
C HIS A 75 -13.45 18.85 9.80
N MET A 76 -12.77 17.96 9.08
CA MET A 76 -11.35 17.69 9.30
C MET A 76 -10.48 18.94 9.08
N ALA A 77 -10.75 19.73 8.02
CA ALA A 77 -10.03 20.97 7.76
C ALA A 77 -10.27 22.03 8.85
N ARG A 78 -11.50 22.15 9.35
CA ARG A 78 -11.87 23.07 10.44
C ARG A 78 -11.14 22.72 11.74
N HIS A 79 -11.01 21.42 12.04
CA HIS A 79 -10.37 20.91 13.25
C HIS A 79 -8.88 20.57 13.08
N LEU A 80 -8.31 20.87 11.92
CA LEU A 80 -6.89 20.62 11.64
C LEU A 80 -5.94 21.27 12.67
N PRO A 81 -6.19 22.50 13.17
CA PRO A 81 -5.37 23.08 14.24
C PRO A 81 -5.38 22.25 15.53
N ASP A 82 -6.54 21.70 15.90
CA ASP A 82 -6.70 20.87 17.11
C ASP A 82 -5.88 19.57 16.97
N PHE A 83 -5.93 18.93 15.80
CA PHE A 83 -5.11 17.75 15.50
C PHE A 83 -3.60 18.06 15.53
N ILE A 84 -3.18 19.21 14.99
CA ILE A 84 -1.77 19.63 15.01
C ILE A 84 -1.32 19.94 16.44
N ALA A 85 -2.16 20.59 17.24
CA ALA A 85 -1.88 20.88 18.64
C ALA A 85 -1.79 19.58 19.47
N ALA A 86 -2.71 18.64 19.25
CA ALA A 86 -2.73 17.35 19.91
C ALA A 86 -1.45 16.54 19.66
N ARG A 87 -0.82 16.68 18.49
CA ARG A 87 0.48 16.05 18.19
C ARG A 87 1.56 16.38 19.24
N ARG A 88 1.52 17.58 19.83
CA ARG A 88 2.45 18.01 20.89
C ARG A 88 2.25 17.24 22.20
N HIS A 89 1.07 16.68 22.44
CA HIS A 89 0.79 15.85 23.62
C HIS A 89 1.29 14.41 23.50
N PHE A 90 1.68 13.98 22.29
CA PHE A 90 2.22 12.65 22.03
C PHE A 90 3.74 12.65 21.84
N GLU A 91 4.40 13.82 21.92
CA GLU A 91 5.86 13.88 21.94
C GLU A 91 6.35 13.47 23.35
N PRO A 92 7.22 12.46 23.47
CA PRO A 92 7.77 12.06 24.75
C PRO A 92 8.64 13.20 25.31
N ASP A 93 8.60 13.40 26.64
CA ASP A 93 9.49 14.35 27.31
C ASP A 93 10.94 14.02 26.93
N ARG A 94 11.68 15.04 26.48
CA ARG A 94 13.11 14.90 26.16
C ARG A 94 13.89 14.60 27.46
N THR A 95 14.16 13.33 27.71
CA THR A 95 15.22 12.86 28.62
C THR A 95 16.59 12.94 27.95
#